data_AF-A0A9P3GGN7-F1
#
_entry.id   AF-A0A9P3GGN7-F1
#
_cell.length_a   1.000
_cell.length_b   1.000
_cell.length_c   1.000
_cell.angle_alpha   90.00
_cell.angle_beta   90.00
_cell.angle_gamma   90.00
#
_symmetry.space_group_name_H-M   'P 1'
#
loop_
_entity.id
_entity.type
_entity.pdbx_description
1 polymer ?
#
loop_
_entity_poly.entity_id
_entity_poly.type
_entity_poly.pdbx_seq_one_letter_code
_entity_poly.pdbx_strand_id
1 'polypeptide(L)'
;MPSPSLSSPASHINATLGAIVIAEIVTAVLYGVAFVQFCVYFYHNNRGRRYTRTIMSLLWLLSTVYVAFTSHAIYYYSVLNFNNDTGLDLVTWSLASALFIGALIEVVVTSVFAFKICKLSDSTWPCVFIVPPQVISLTMLIANAALDVKFPQNWNSKFSWMWYGAFGAQATTDFAIAITLCMALAKHRSCFDKTNALITALIYYSIGTCVLTSSVSLVTIITLALLPTNFVHIAFAMLLPMLIGNSLVALLNSKNMLRDMHDAQIVSVHFPGVLDIADGATPDPACAVHGEDTKDQIPHFTDQDSEMEGASVRA
;
A
#
# COMPACT_ATOMS: atom_id res chain seq x y z
N MET A 1 41.56 -24.89 -17.51
CA MET A 1 40.17 -25.36 -17.34
C MET A 1 39.91 -25.41 -15.85
N PRO A 2 39.01 -24.57 -15.28
CA PRO A 2 38.62 -24.74 -13.89
C PRO A 2 37.72 -25.96 -13.78
N SER A 3 38.06 -26.86 -12.87
CA SER A 3 37.26 -28.02 -12.50
C SER A 3 35.84 -27.61 -12.10
N PRO A 4 34.79 -28.35 -12.52
CA PRO A 4 33.45 -28.12 -12.02
C PRO A 4 33.46 -28.49 -10.53
N SER A 5 33.37 -27.49 -9.66
CA SER A 5 33.14 -27.71 -8.24
C SER A 5 31.81 -28.45 -8.12
N LEU A 6 31.87 -29.74 -7.75
CA LEU A 6 30.72 -30.48 -7.24
C LEU A 6 30.17 -29.68 -6.06
N SER A 7 29.13 -28.88 -6.31
CA SER A 7 28.29 -28.35 -5.25
C SER A 7 27.66 -29.56 -4.58
N SER A 8 28.16 -29.89 -3.38
CA SER A 8 27.62 -30.98 -2.55
C SER A 8 26.09 -30.85 -2.47
N PRO A 9 25.31 -31.94 -2.52
CA PRO A 9 23.85 -31.89 -2.39
C PRO A 9 23.39 -31.11 -1.14
N ALA A 10 24.19 -31.12 -0.06
CA ALA A 10 23.96 -30.31 1.13
C ALA A 10 24.00 -28.79 0.86
N SER A 11 24.85 -28.33 -0.07
CA SER A 11 24.93 -26.92 -0.46
C SER A 11 23.71 -26.44 -1.25
N HIS A 12 23.12 -27.32 -2.07
CA HIS A 12 21.89 -27.03 -2.81
C HIS A 12 20.67 -26.98 -1.87
N ILE A 13 20.52 -27.94 -0.95
CA ILE A 13 19.43 -27.95 0.04
C ILE A 13 19.48 -26.73 0.95
N ASN A 14 20.68 -26.35 1.42
CA ASN A 14 20.83 -25.15 2.25
C ASN A 14 20.50 -23.86 1.49
N ALA A 15 20.87 -23.78 0.20
CA ALA A 15 20.60 -22.60 -0.63
C ALA A 15 19.11 -22.45 -0.98
N THR A 16 18.35 -23.55 -1.07
CA THR A 16 16.93 -23.53 -1.43
C THR A 16 16.04 -23.46 -0.19
N LEU A 17 16.11 -24.48 0.66
CA LEU A 17 15.23 -24.63 1.82
C LEU A 17 15.61 -23.64 2.93
N GLY A 18 16.90 -23.41 3.14
CA GLY A 18 17.38 -22.40 4.09
C GLY A 18 16.94 -20.99 3.71
N ALA A 19 16.95 -20.62 2.43
CA ALA A 19 16.52 -19.31 1.97
C ALA A 19 15.02 -19.07 2.23
N ILE A 20 14.16 -20.05 1.92
CA ILE A 20 12.71 -19.94 2.15
C ILE A 20 12.41 -19.86 3.66
N VAL A 21 13.10 -20.65 4.50
CA VAL A 21 12.94 -20.59 5.96
C VAL A 21 13.33 -19.22 6.51
N ILE A 22 14.44 -18.65 6.04
CA ILE A 22 14.84 -17.29 6.43
C ILE A 22 13.78 -16.27 6.00
N ALA A 23 13.28 -16.37 4.76
CA ALA A 23 12.23 -15.48 4.30
C ALA A 23 10.97 -15.56 5.17
N GLU A 24 10.57 -16.74 5.63
CA GLU A 24 9.43 -16.90 6.52
C GLU A 24 9.63 -16.30 7.90
N ILE A 25 10.83 -16.44 8.47
CA ILE A 25 11.16 -15.78 9.74
C ILE A 25 10.98 -14.27 9.59
N VAL A 26 11.48 -13.69 8.49
CA VAL A 26 11.32 -12.27 8.19
C VAL A 26 9.84 -11.91 7.95
N THR A 27 9.09 -12.72 7.19
CA THR A 27 7.65 -12.57 6.97
C THR A 27 6.87 -12.58 8.29
N ALA A 28 7.20 -13.48 9.21
CA ALA A 28 6.56 -13.56 10.53
C ALA A 28 6.86 -12.34 11.39
N VAL A 29 8.10 -11.82 11.36
CA VAL A 29 8.46 -10.57 12.04
C VAL A 29 7.68 -9.39 11.44
N LEU A 30 7.62 -9.29 10.11
CA LEU A 30 6.86 -8.26 9.42
C LEU A 30 5.36 -8.34 9.74
N TYR A 31 4.80 -9.55 9.86
CA TYR A 31 3.42 -9.74 10.29
C TYR A 31 3.20 -9.29 11.75
N GLY A 32 4.14 -9.56 12.64
CA GLY A 32 4.10 -9.06 14.02
C GLY A 32 4.07 -7.53 14.08
N VAL A 33 4.89 -6.87 13.27
CA VAL A 33 4.86 -5.40 13.13
C VAL A 33 3.50 -4.93 12.59
N ALA A 34 2.97 -5.57 11.54
CA ALA A 34 1.66 -5.26 10.97
C ALA A 34 0.56 -5.39 12.03
N PHE A 35 0.61 -6.46 12.83
CA PHE A 35 -0.36 -6.74 13.87
C PHE A 35 -0.41 -5.64 14.92
N VAL A 36 0.74 -5.18 15.40
CA VAL A 36 0.81 -4.04 16.34
C VAL A 36 0.18 -2.80 15.69
N GLN A 37 0.48 -2.53 14.42
CA GLN A 37 -0.12 -1.40 13.71
C GLN A 37 -1.64 -1.52 13.56
N PHE A 38 -2.17 -2.72 13.32
CA PHE A 38 -3.62 -2.98 13.31
C PHE A 38 -4.24 -2.75 14.69
N CYS A 39 -3.63 -3.25 15.76
CA CYS A 39 -4.09 -3.03 17.13
C CYS A 39 -4.14 -1.53 17.49
N VAL A 40 -3.08 -0.79 17.18
CA VAL A 40 -3.03 0.66 17.41
C VAL A 40 -4.15 1.37 16.65
N TYR A 41 -4.38 0.99 15.38
CA TYR A 41 -5.46 1.57 14.59
C TYR A 41 -6.84 1.34 15.22
N PHE A 42 -7.17 0.10 15.59
CA PHE A 42 -8.47 -0.22 16.16
C PHE A 42 -8.67 0.35 17.57
N TYR A 43 -7.60 0.49 18.34
CA TYR A 43 -7.65 1.12 19.66
C TYR A 43 -7.93 2.62 19.58
N HIS A 44 -7.20 3.36 18.75
CA HIS A 44 -7.33 4.82 18.70
C HIS A 44 -8.57 5.28 17.91
N ASN A 45 -8.98 4.53 16.87
CA ASN A 45 -9.91 5.03 15.87
C ASN A 45 -11.32 4.42 15.98
N ASN A 46 -11.97 4.59 17.14
CA ASN A 46 -13.26 3.97 17.42
C ASN A 46 -14.43 4.50 16.54
N ARG A 47 -14.26 5.68 15.92
CA ARG A 47 -15.28 6.38 15.11
C ARG A 47 -14.85 6.75 13.68
N GLY A 48 -13.75 6.17 13.20
CA GLY A 48 -13.18 6.50 11.89
C GLY A 48 -14.09 6.21 10.68
N ARG A 49 -13.75 6.81 9.53
CA ARG A 49 -14.46 6.57 8.25
C ARG A 49 -14.52 5.08 7.93
N ARG A 50 -15.74 4.56 7.66
CA ARG A 50 -16.01 3.14 7.36
C ARG A 50 -15.05 2.56 6.31
N TYR A 51 -14.73 3.33 5.27
CA TYR A 51 -13.79 2.94 4.22
C TYR A 51 -12.41 2.50 4.75
N THR A 52 -11.76 3.30 5.60
CA THR A 52 -10.42 2.95 6.12
C THR A 52 -10.47 1.77 7.08
N ARG A 53 -11.57 1.63 7.83
CA ARG A 53 -11.80 0.49 8.72
C ARG A 53 -11.97 -0.82 7.94
N THR A 54 -12.70 -0.79 6.83
CA THR A 54 -12.86 -1.95 5.95
C THR A 54 -11.52 -2.38 5.35
N ILE A 55 -10.73 -1.43 4.84
CA ILE A 55 -9.39 -1.74 4.28
C ILE A 55 -8.46 -2.34 5.34
N MET A 56 -8.42 -1.77 6.54
CA MET A 56 -7.60 -2.29 7.64
C MET A 56 -8.00 -3.72 8.02
N SER A 57 -9.30 -3.98 8.13
CA SER A 57 -9.82 -5.31 8.46
C SER A 57 -9.52 -6.32 7.35
N LEU A 58 -9.65 -5.91 6.09
CA LEU A 58 -9.34 -6.74 4.92
C LEU A 58 -7.85 -7.07 4.86
N LEU A 59 -6.96 -6.09 5.01
CA LEU A 59 -5.51 -6.29 5.01
C LEU A 59 -5.07 -7.20 6.17
N TRP A 60 -5.65 -7.04 7.35
CA TRP A 60 -5.35 -7.91 8.48
C TRP A 60 -5.76 -9.36 8.21
N LEU A 61 -6.96 -9.59 7.68
CA LEU A 61 -7.43 -10.93 7.31
C LEU A 61 -6.54 -11.56 6.24
N LEU A 62 -6.28 -10.84 5.14
CA LEU A 62 -5.43 -11.33 4.04
C LEU A 62 -4.01 -11.62 4.53
N SER A 63 -3.43 -10.75 5.36
CA SER A 63 -2.07 -10.95 5.88
C SER A 63 -2.00 -12.18 6.79
N THR A 64 -3.04 -12.43 7.59
CA THR A 64 -3.12 -13.61 8.46
C THR A 64 -3.23 -14.89 7.65
N VAL A 65 -4.09 -14.91 6.63
CA VAL A 65 -4.22 -16.06 5.72
C VAL A 65 -2.92 -16.30 4.94
N TYR A 66 -2.25 -15.23 4.50
CA TYR A 66 -0.96 -15.32 3.81
C TYR A 66 0.09 -16.01 4.68
N VAL A 67 0.28 -15.55 5.92
CA VAL A 67 1.25 -16.15 6.85
C VAL A 67 0.87 -17.60 7.17
N ALA A 68 -0.40 -17.91 7.39
CA ALA A 68 -0.83 -19.28 7.65
C ALA A 68 -0.48 -20.24 6.48
N PHE A 69 -0.69 -19.82 5.24
CA PHE A 69 -0.39 -20.64 4.06
C PHE A 69 1.12 -20.78 3.79
N THR A 70 1.89 -19.71 4.00
CA THR A 70 3.36 -19.73 3.87
C THR A 70 4.00 -20.60 4.95
N SER A 71 3.57 -20.47 6.21
CA SER A 71 3.98 -21.34 7.31
C SER A 71 3.65 -22.82 7.04
N HIS A 72 2.45 -23.13 6.55
CA HIS A 72 2.09 -24.50 6.19
C HIS A 72 2.95 -25.05 5.04
N ALA A 73 3.19 -24.24 3.99
CA ALA A 73 4.07 -24.64 2.89
C ALA A 73 5.48 -24.99 3.39
N ILE A 74 6.02 -24.17 4.29
CA ILE A 74 7.38 -24.37 4.81
C ILE A 74 7.48 -25.56 5.74
N TYR A 75 6.47 -25.79 6.58
CA TYR A 75 6.38 -27.01 7.37
C TYR A 75 6.34 -28.26 6.47
N TYR A 76 5.60 -28.20 5.36
CA TYR A 76 5.52 -29.29 4.41
C TYR A 76 6.86 -29.58 3.73
N TYR A 77 7.58 -28.55 3.25
CA TYR A 77 8.89 -28.73 2.61
C TYR A 77 9.99 -29.10 3.61
N SER A 78 9.97 -28.53 4.82
CA SER A 78 11.07 -28.66 5.79
C SER A 78 10.94 -29.87 6.70
N VAL A 79 9.71 -30.31 7.01
CA VAL A 79 9.46 -31.39 7.97
C VAL A 79 8.91 -32.62 7.28
N LEU A 80 7.82 -32.47 6.51
CA LEU A 80 7.11 -33.62 5.93
C LEU A 80 7.84 -34.25 4.74
N ASN A 81 8.53 -33.46 3.92
CA ASN A 81 9.30 -33.93 2.76
C ASN A 81 10.81 -33.72 2.93
N PHE A 82 11.28 -33.71 4.18
CA PHE A 82 12.70 -33.63 4.45
C PHE A 82 13.44 -34.80 3.78
N ASN A 83 14.43 -34.50 2.93
CA ASN A 83 15.24 -35.48 2.18
C ASN A 83 14.49 -36.22 1.04
N ASN A 84 13.39 -35.67 0.52
CA ASN A 84 12.77 -36.15 -0.71
C ASN A 84 12.90 -35.09 -1.83
N ASP A 85 13.96 -35.21 -2.65
CA ASP A 85 14.28 -34.25 -3.72
C ASP A 85 13.13 -34.06 -4.73
N THR A 86 12.33 -35.11 -4.98
CA THR A 86 11.18 -35.02 -5.89
C THR A 86 10.03 -34.16 -5.36
N GLY A 87 9.95 -33.98 -4.04
CA GLY A 87 8.92 -33.16 -3.39
C GLY A 87 9.22 -31.66 -3.43
N LEU A 88 10.49 -31.26 -3.60
CA LEU A 88 10.89 -29.85 -3.68
C LEU A 88 10.57 -29.23 -5.05
N ASP A 89 10.60 -30.02 -6.12
CA ASP A 89 10.32 -29.54 -7.49
C ASP A 89 8.82 -29.25 -7.72
N LEU A 90 7.95 -29.73 -6.85
CA LEU A 90 6.50 -29.54 -6.95
C LEU A 90 6.05 -28.36 -6.08
N VAL A 91 5.42 -27.37 -6.71
CA VAL A 91 4.74 -26.28 -6.02
C VAL A 91 3.57 -26.84 -5.22
N THR A 92 3.61 -26.68 -3.90
CA THR A 92 2.54 -27.12 -3.01
C THR A 92 1.31 -26.24 -3.17
N TRP A 93 0.13 -26.82 -2.98
CA TRP A 93 -1.13 -26.09 -3.04
C TRP A 93 -1.16 -24.89 -2.08
N SER A 94 -0.50 -24.99 -0.92
CA SER A 94 -0.40 -23.92 0.06
C SER A 94 0.48 -22.77 -0.42
N LEU A 95 1.61 -23.07 -1.08
CA LEU A 95 2.46 -22.04 -1.66
C LEU A 95 1.75 -21.32 -2.82
N ALA A 96 1.08 -22.05 -3.70
CA ALA A 96 0.27 -21.46 -4.77
C ALA A 96 -0.86 -20.58 -4.20
N SER A 97 -1.53 -21.04 -3.14
CA SER A 97 -2.56 -20.25 -2.44
C SER A 97 -1.97 -19.00 -1.79
N ALA A 98 -0.79 -19.08 -1.18
CA ALA A 98 -0.09 -17.94 -0.62
C ALA A 98 0.24 -16.89 -1.68
N LEU A 99 0.75 -17.29 -2.85
CA LEU A 99 1.02 -16.37 -3.97
C LEU A 99 -0.26 -15.63 -4.40
N PHE A 100 -1.39 -16.35 -4.48
CA PHE A 100 -2.68 -15.74 -4.80
C PHE A 100 -3.11 -14.71 -3.75
N ILE A 101 -3.02 -15.05 -2.46
CA ILE A 101 -3.34 -14.11 -1.37
C ILE A 101 -2.38 -12.91 -1.37
N GLY A 102 -1.09 -13.13 -1.65
CA GLY A 102 -0.09 -12.08 -1.76
C GLY A 102 -0.45 -11.09 -2.88
N ALA A 103 -0.86 -11.60 -4.03
CA ALA A 103 -1.33 -10.77 -5.14
C ALA A 103 -2.61 -9.98 -4.79
N LEU A 104 -3.53 -10.56 -4.00
CA LEU A 104 -4.70 -9.82 -3.50
C LEU A 104 -4.30 -8.69 -2.55
N ILE A 105 -3.31 -8.90 -1.67
CA ILE A 105 -2.78 -7.84 -0.80
C ILE A 105 -2.27 -6.69 -1.67
N GLU A 106 -1.45 -7.01 -2.68
CA GLU A 106 -0.89 -6.02 -3.59
C GLU A 106 -1.98 -5.23 -4.34
N VAL A 107 -3.00 -5.90 -4.87
CA VAL A 107 -4.15 -5.25 -5.53
C VAL A 107 -4.88 -4.31 -4.56
N VAL A 108 -5.13 -4.75 -3.33
CA VAL A 108 -5.74 -3.88 -2.31
C VAL A 108 -4.86 -2.67 -2.07
N VAL A 109 -3.54 -2.85 -1.92
CA VAL A 109 -2.64 -1.72 -1.65
C VAL A 109 -2.57 -0.74 -2.83
N THR A 110 -2.34 -1.25 -4.03
CA THR A 110 -2.28 -0.44 -5.26
C THR A 110 -3.59 0.29 -5.52
N SER A 111 -4.75 -0.34 -5.24
CA SER A 111 -6.06 0.32 -5.36
C SER A 111 -6.21 1.52 -4.42
N VAL A 112 -5.67 1.43 -3.19
CA VAL A 112 -5.71 2.54 -2.22
C VAL A 112 -4.77 3.66 -2.65
N PHE A 113 -3.59 3.34 -3.17
CA PHE A 113 -2.68 4.34 -3.73
C PHE A 113 -3.28 5.02 -4.95
N ALA A 114 -3.84 4.27 -5.90
CA ALA A 114 -4.52 4.80 -7.07
C ALA A 114 -5.69 5.71 -6.68
N PHE A 115 -6.53 5.30 -5.72
CA PHE A 115 -7.62 6.13 -5.22
C PHE A 115 -7.14 7.46 -4.61
N LYS A 116 -6.06 7.42 -3.80
CA LYS A 116 -5.47 8.62 -3.21
C LYS A 116 -4.94 9.57 -4.28
N ILE A 117 -4.27 9.03 -5.28
CA ILE A 117 -3.71 9.77 -6.41
C ILE A 117 -4.82 10.42 -7.24
N CYS A 118 -5.83 9.67 -7.63
CA CYS A 118 -6.91 10.17 -8.48
C CYS A 118 -7.75 11.23 -7.74
N LYS A 119 -7.83 11.14 -6.40
CA LYS A 119 -8.38 12.22 -5.57
C LYS A 119 -7.49 13.47 -5.50
N LEU A 120 -6.16 13.31 -5.50
CA LEU A 120 -5.22 14.43 -5.42
C LEU A 120 -5.04 15.15 -6.75
N SER A 121 -5.14 14.43 -7.88
CA SER A 121 -4.92 14.98 -9.21
C SER A 121 -6.16 15.64 -9.83
N ASP A 122 -7.32 15.54 -9.18
CA ASP A 122 -8.65 15.96 -9.68
C ASP A 122 -8.96 15.44 -11.10
N SER A 123 -8.34 14.32 -11.47
CA SER A 123 -8.31 13.77 -12.82
C SER A 123 -8.08 12.26 -12.76
N THR A 124 -8.72 11.52 -13.66
CA THR A 124 -8.65 10.05 -13.74
C THR A 124 -7.45 9.53 -14.52
N TRP A 125 -6.72 10.41 -15.22
CA TRP A 125 -5.55 10.05 -16.02
C TRP A 125 -4.50 9.20 -15.28
N PRO A 126 -4.15 9.46 -14.01
CA PRO A 126 -3.17 8.64 -13.30
C PRO A 126 -3.61 7.19 -13.07
N CYS A 127 -4.92 6.95 -12.86
CA CYS A 127 -5.46 5.60 -12.70
C CYS A 127 -5.28 4.78 -14.01
N VAL A 128 -5.32 5.43 -15.18
CA VAL A 128 -5.09 4.80 -16.48
C VAL A 128 -3.65 4.29 -16.63
N PHE A 129 -2.67 4.93 -15.99
CA PHE A 129 -1.26 4.47 -16.03
C PHE A 129 -0.93 3.41 -14.98
N ILE A 130 -1.60 3.42 -13.83
CA ILE A 130 -1.29 2.53 -12.69
C ILE A 130 -1.99 1.17 -12.81
N VAL A 131 -3.25 1.14 -13.27
CA VAL A 131 -4.07 -0.08 -13.25
C VAL A 131 -3.62 -1.14 -14.27
N PRO A 132 -3.30 -0.81 -15.54
CA PRO A 132 -2.90 -1.82 -16.53
C PRO A 132 -1.68 -2.68 -16.13
N PRO A 133 -0.54 -2.12 -15.68
CA PRO A 133 0.60 -2.94 -15.28
C PRO A 133 0.28 -3.83 -14.07
N GLN A 134 -0.57 -3.38 -13.14
CA GLN A 134 -1.04 -4.21 -12.03
C GLN A 134 -1.86 -5.41 -12.50
N VAL A 135 -2.78 -5.19 -13.46
CA VAL A 135 -3.60 -6.26 -14.03
C VAL A 135 -2.72 -7.26 -14.78
N ILE A 136 -1.72 -6.78 -15.53
CA ILE A 136 -0.76 -7.65 -16.22
C ILE A 136 0.01 -8.51 -15.21
N SER A 137 0.57 -7.92 -14.16
CA SER A 137 1.29 -8.64 -13.10
C SER A 137 0.41 -9.73 -12.48
N LEU A 138 -0.81 -9.37 -12.06
CA LEU A 138 -1.77 -10.30 -11.47
C LEU A 138 -2.10 -11.46 -12.41
N THR A 139 -2.36 -11.16 -13.69
CA THR A 139 -2.73 -12.18 -14.67
C THR A 139 -1.57 -13.14 -14.93
N MET A 140 -0.33 -12.63 -14.98
CA MET A 140 0.87 -13.45 -15.13
C MET A 140 1.11 -14.36 -13.91
N LEU A 141 0.94 -13.84 -12.70
CA LEU A 141 1.08 -14.64 -11.46
C LEU A 141 0.03 -15.75 -11.37
N ILE A 142 -1.23 -15.45 -11.71
CA ILE A 142 -2.31 -16.46 -11.73
C ILE A 142 -2.05 -17.50 -12.82
N ALA A 143 -1.64 -17.07 -14.02
CA ALA A 143 -1.31 -17.96 -15.11
C ALA A 143 -0.13 -18.87 -14.75
N ASN A 144 0.88 -18.36 -14.04
CA ASN A 144 1.99 -19.16 -13.51
C ASN A 144 1.47 -20.27 -12.59
N ALA A 145 0.71 -19.89 -11.55
CA ALA A 145 0.19 -20.87 -10.59
C ALA A 145 -0.72 -21.93 -11.26
N ALA A 146 -1.52 -21.55 -12.26
CA ALA A 146 -2.41 -22.47 -12.96
C ALA A 146 -1.66 -23.43 -13.89
N LEU A 147 -0.59 -22.97 -14.53
CA LEU A 147 0.20 -23.78 -15.46
C LEU A 147 1.20 -24.68 -14.72
N ASP A 148 1.72 -24.25 -13.57
CA ASP A 148 2.52 -25.07 -12.64
C ASP A 148 1.78 -26.35 -12.23
N VAL A 149 0.50 -26.25 -11.89
CA VAL A 149 -0.34 -27.41 -11.52
C VAL A 149 -0.56 -28.35 -12.70
N LYS A 150 -0.65 -27.83 -13.93
CA LYS A 150 -0.94 -28.63 -15.14
C LYS A 150 0.30 -29.28 -15.75
N PHE A 151 1.46 -28.66 -15.68
CA PHE A 151 2.68 -29.10 -16.39
C PHE A 151 3.95 -29.01 -15.52
N PRO A 152 4.07 -29.79 -14.43
CA PRO A 152 5.17 -29.65 -13.48
C PRO A 152 6.56 -29.95 -14.06
N GLN A 153 6.66 -30.84 -15.05
CA GLN A 153 7.96 -31.39 -15.50
C GLN A 153 8.71 -30.55 -16.56
N ASN A 154 8.06 -29.56 -17.20
CA ASN A 154 8.64 -28.78 -18.32
C ASN A 154 8.45 -27.27 -18.18
N TRP A 155 8.01 -26.80 -17.01
CA TRP A 155 7.55 -25.43 -16.78
C TRP A 155 8.67 -24.39 -16.82
N ASN A 156 9.67 -24.54 -15.93
CA ASN A 156 10.71 -23.52 -15.72
C ASN A 156 11.45 -23.17 -17.03
N SER A 157 11.78 -24.17 -17.85
CA SER A 157 12.55 -23.95 -19.09
C SER A 157 11.74 -23.27 -20.22
N LYS A 158 10.40 -23.38 -20.22
CA LYS A 158 9.55 -22.81 -21.29
C LYS A 158 8.88 -21.49 -20.91
N PHE A 159 8.58 -21.28 -19.62
CA PHE A 159 7.74 -20.16 -19.16
C PHE A 159 8.43 -19.20 -18.20
N SER A 160 9.76 -19.28 -18.03
CA SER A 160 10.55 -18.33 -17.23
C SER A 160 10.25 -16.85 -17.54
N TRP A 161 9.94 -16.51 -18.81
CA TRP A 161 9.60 -15.15 -19.23
C TRP A 161 8.40 -14.55 -18.48
N MET A 162 7.48 -15.37 -17.97
CA MET A 162 6.30 -14.91 -17.24
C MET A 162 6.67 -14.34 -15.87
N TRP A 163 7.66 -14.91 -15.18
CA TRP A 163 8.18 -14.36 -13.92
C TRP A 163 8.86 -13.00 -14.14
N TYR A 164 9.69 -12.88 -15.18
CA TYR A 164 10.27 -11.58 -15.57
C TYR A 164 9.18 -10.55 -15.91
N GLY A 165 8.14 -10.98 -16.63
CA GLY A 165 6.99 -10.14 -16.96
C GLY A 165 6.21 -9.68 -15.73
N ALA A 166 5.96 -10.57 -14.77
CA ALA A 166 5.23 -10.26 -13.54
C ALA A 166 5.99 -9.24 -12.68
N PHE A 167 7.24 -9.54 -12.32
CA PHE A 167 8.04 -8.64 -11.48
C PHE A 167 8.43 -7.34 -12.22
N GLY A 168 8.59 -7.39 -13.54
CA GLY A 168 8.82 -6.20 -14.37
C GLY A 168 7.59 -5.29 -14.41
N ALA A 169 6.39 -5.86 -14.56
CA ALA A 169 5.15 -5.11 -14.49
C ALA A 169 4.93 -4.52 -13.10
N GLN A 170 5.23 -5.27 -12.05
CA GLN A 170 5.18 -4.79 -10.66
C GLN A 170 6.11 -3.61 -10.41
N ALA A 171 7.38 -3.70 -10.82
CA ALA A 171 8.32 -2.59 -10.74
C ALA A 171 7.83 -1.36 -11.54
N THR A 172 7.21 -1.59 -12.71
CA THR A 172 6.61 -0.51 -13.51
C THR A 172 5.47 0.18 -12.77
N THR A 173 4.60 -0.59 -12.10
CA THR A 173 3.53 -0.03 -11.25
C THR A 173 4.11 0.83 -10.12
N ASP A 174 5.17 0.37 -9.45
CA ASP A 174 5.82 1.12 -8.36
C ASP A 174 6.41 2.44 -8.86
N PHE A 175 7.11 2.44 -10.00
CA PHE A 175 7.61 3.66 -10.61
C PHE A 175 6.48 4.60 -11.04
N ALA A 176 5.40 4.07 -11.62
CA ALA A 176 4.24 4.87 -12.02
C ALA A 176 3.59 5.54 -10.81
N ILE A 177 3.41 4.83 -9.69
CA ILE A 177 2.90 5.38 -8.43
C ILE A 177 3.84 6.46 -7.90
N ALA A 178 5.15 6.20 -7.82
CA ALA A 178 6.13 7.15 -7.30
C ALA A 178 6.20 8.44 -8.13
N ILE A 179 6.32 8.31 -9.46
CA ILE A 179 6.40 9.45 -10.39
C ILE A 179 5.12 10.29 -10.31
N THR A 180 3.96 9.63 -10.27
CA THR A 180 2.67 10.31 -10.18
C THR A 180 2.53 11.09 -8.88
N LEU A 181 2.94 10.51 -7.75
CA LEU A 181 2.93 11.19 -6.45
C LEU A 181 3.86 12.41 -6.44
N CYS A 182 5.05 12.29 -7.05
CA CYS A 182 5.98 13.41 -7.20
C CYS A 182 5.39 14.54 -8.07
N MET A 183 4.76 14.21 -9.19
CA MET A 183 4.11 15.21 -10.05
C MET A 183 2.92 15.87 -9.35
N ALA A 184 2.12 15.10 -8.61
CA ALA A 184 0.99 15.63 -7.84
C ALA A 184 1.46 16.63 -6.76
N LEU A 185 2.60 16.35 -6.10
CA LEU A 185 3.20 17.27 -5.14
C LEU A 185 3.67 18.57 -5.78
N ALA A 186 4.32 18.49 -6.94
CA ALA A 186 4.80 19.66 -7.67
C ALA A 186 3.65 20.59 -8.07
N LYS A 187 2.45 20.02 -8.31
CA LYS A 187 1.25 20.76 -8.73
C LYS A 187 0.44 21.34 -7.56
N HIS A 188 0.40 20.68 -6.40
CA HIS A 188 -0.48 21.02 -5.28
C HIS A 188 0.22 21.64 -4.06
N ARG A 189 1.07 22.67 -4.24
CA ARG A 189 1.43 23.57 -3.13
C ARG A 189 0.23 24.48 -2.80
N SER A 190 -0.62 24.06 -1.85
CA SER A 190 -1.78 24.85 -1.38
C SER A 190 -1.36 25.94 -0.37
N CYS A 191 -2.20 26.95 -0.10
CA CYS A 191 -1.98 27.97 0.96
C CYS A 191 -2.26 27.41 2.39
N PHE A 192 -2.81 26.19 2.53
CA PHE A 192 -3.09 25.60 3.85
C PHE A 192 -1.95 24.70 4.37
N ASP A 193 -1.13 25.23 5.28
CA ASP A 193 0.02 24.52 5.86
C ASP A 193 -0.33 23.15 6.48
N LYS A 194 -1.51 23.04 7.11
CA LYS A 194 -1.99 21.83 7.79
C LYS A 194 -2.16 20.65 6.82
N THR A 195 -2.77 20.92 5.67
CA THR A 195 -3.06 19.93 4.64
C THR A 195 -1.79 19.56 3.88
N ASN A 196 -0.93 20.55 3.63
CA ASN A 196 0.36 20.34 2.96
C ASN A 196 1.31 19.45 3.76
N ALA A 197 1.41 19.63 5.08
CA ALA A 197 2.27 18.80 5.93
C ALA A 197 1.82 17.33 5.91
N LEU A 198 0.52 17.08 6.04
CA LEU A 198 -0.07 15.74 5.94
C LEU A 198 0.15 15.09 4.57
N ILE A 199 -0.09 15.83 3.48
CA ILE A 199 0.13 15.34 2.11
C ILE A 199 1.60 15.03 1.87
N THR A 200 2.49 15.91 2.31
CA THR A 200 3.95 15.74 2.17
C THR A 200 4.44 14.51 2.91
N ALA A 201 4.03 14.31 4.17
CA ALA A 201 4.36 13.10 4.93
C ALA A 201 3.83 11.83 4.26
N LEU A 202 2.60 11.87 3.74
CA LEU A 202 1.99 10.76 3.02
C LEU A 202 2.82 10.38 1.76
N ILE A 203 3.30 11.38 1.03
CA ILE A 203 4.08 11.19 -0.20
C ILE A 203 5.46 10.64 0.12
N TYR A 204 6.18 11.20 1.09
CA TYR A 204 7.49 10.67 1.51
C TYR A 204 7.40 9.20 1.92
N TYR A 205 6.39 8.84 2.71
CA TYR A 205 6.17 7.47 3.12
C TYR A 205 5.85 6.55 1.93
N SER A 206 5.05 7.04 0.99
CA SER A 206 4.70 6.29 -0.22
C SER A 206 5.92 6.08 -1.13
N ILE A 207 6.76 7.10 -1.32
CA ILE A 207 8.01 6.99 -2.09
C ILE A 207 8.95 5.97 -1.43
N GLY A 208 9.15 6.07 -0.12
CA GLY A 208 9.97 5.10 0.63
C GLY A 208 9.48 3.66 0.44
N THR A 209 8.16 3.48 0.39
CA THR A 209 7.53 2.18 0.10
C THR A 209 7.83 1.71 -1.32
N CYS A 210 7.60 2.53 -2.34
CA CYS A 210 7.84 2.16 -3.74
C CYS A 210 9.32 1.88 -4.04
N VAL A 211 10.25 2.59 -3.38
CA VAL A 211 11.69 2.32 -3.48
C VAL A 211 12.02 0.97 -2.87
N LEU A 212 11.46 0.66 -1.69
CA LEU A 212 11.66 -0.62 -1.03
C LEU A 212 11.13 -1.77 -1.88
N THR A 213 9.89 -1.70 -2.37
CA THR A 213 9.27 -2.77 -3.17
C THR A 213 9.94 -2.94 -4.54
N SER A 214 10.32 -1.83 -5.21
CA SER A 214 11.11 -1.87 -6.44
C SER A 214 12.47 -2.55 -6.21
N SER A 215 13.14 -2.24 -5.10
CA SER A 215 14.45 -2.84 -4.79
C SER A 215 14.35 -4.35 -4.61
N VAL A 216 13.33 -4.84 -3.90
CA VAL A 216 13.11 -6.28 -3.70
C VAL A 216 12.69 -6.96 -5.01
N SER A 217 11.87 -6.30 -5.83
CA SER A 217 11.51 -6.79 -7.18
C SER A 217 12.74 -6.96 -8.08
N LEU A 218 13.65 -5.97 -8.07
CA LEU A 218 14.90 -6.04 -8.82
C LEU A 218 15.81 -7.17 -8.33
N VAL A 219 15.97 -7.32 -7.01
CA VAL A 219 16.73 -8.44 -6.42
C VAL A 219 16.11 -9.78 -6.82
N THR A 220 14.77 -9.87 -6.86
CA THR A 220 14.06 -11.07 -7.30
C THR A 220 14.35 -11.39 -8.77
N ILE A 221 14.34 -10.38 -9.66
CA ILE A 221 14.68 -10.55 -11.08
C ILE A 221 16.15 -10.96 -11.26
N ILE A 222 17.07 -10.33 -10.53
CA ILE A 222 18.50 -10.63 -10.61
C ILE A 222 18.77 -12.07 -10.12
N THR A 223 18.17 -12.47 -9.01
CA THR A 223 18.32 -13.82 -8.46
C THR A 223 17.68 -14.87 -9.36
N LEU A 224 16.55 -14.56 -10.00
CA LEU A 224 15.95 -15.41 -11.03
C LEU A 224 16.86 -15.60 -12.25
N ALA A 225 17.59 -14.54 -12.66
CA ALA A 225 18.52 -14.60 -13.79
C ALA A 225 19.82 -15.35 -13.49
N LEU A 226 20.39 -15.15 -12.29
CA LEU A 226 21.69 -15.72 -11.92
C LEU A 226 21.58 -17.13 -11.32
N LEU A 227 20.46 -17.45 -10.66
CA LEU A 227 20.28 -18.66 -9.87
C LEU A 227 18.90 -19.31 -10.18
N PRO A 228 18.62 -19.69 -11.45
CA PRO A 228 17.30 -20.14 -11.88
C PRO A 228 16.85 -21.45 -11.21
N THR A 229 17.78 -22.27 -10.73
CA THR A 229 17.49 -23.53 -10.01
C THR A 229 17.30 -23.34 -8.51
N ASN A 230 17.58 -22.15 -7.96
CA ASN A 230 17.51 -21.91 -6.52
C ASN A 230 16.23 -21.15 -6.16
N PHE A 231 15.59 -21.51 -5.06
CA PHE A 231 14.38 -20.84 -4.55
C PHE A 231 14.63 -19.49 -3.86
N VAL A 232 15.82 -18.92 -4.03
CA VAL A 232 16.16 -17.59 -3.49
C VAL A 232 15.24 -16.51 -4.07
N HIS A 233 14.88 -16.61 -5.35
CA HIS A 233 13.93 -15.68 -5.97
C HIS A 233 12.53 -15.79 -5.33
N ILE A 234 12.07 -17.01 -5.00
CA ILE A 234 10.81 -17.23 -4.27
C ILE A 234 10.89 -16.62 -2.87
N ALA A 235 12.01 -16.81 -2.18
CA ALA A 235 12.24 -16.25 -0.85
C ALA A 235 12.08 -14.72 -0.83
N PHE A 236 12.66 -14.01 -1.81
CA PHE A 236 12.43 -12.56 -1.95
C PHE A 236 10.98 -12.24 -2.33
N ALA A 237 10.39 -12.99 -3.27
CA ALA A 237 8.99 -12.81 -3.69
C ALA A 237 8.01 -12.91 -2.50
N MET A 238 8.29 -13.79 -1.53
CA MET A 238 7.47 -13.97 -0.33
C MET A 238 7.47 -12.75 0.61
N LEU A 239 8.49 -11.89 0.53
CA LEU A 239 8.57 -10.71 1.39
C LEU A 239 7.71 -9.54 0.87
N LEU A 240 7.47 -9.44 -0.45
CA LEU A 240 6.81 -8.26 -1.04
C LEU A 240 5.42 -7.99 -0.46
N PRO A 241 4.50 -8.98 -0.34
CA PRO A 241 3.15 -8.73 0.17
C PRO A 241 3.15 -8.17 1.59
N MET A 242 4.04 -8.67 2.45
CA MET A 242 4.18 -8.19 3.82
C MET A 242 4.80 -6.79 3.89
N LEU A 243 5.79 -6.49 3.03
CA LEU A 243 6.40 -5.17 2.96
C LEU A 243 5.41 -4.10 2.50
N ILE A 244 4.73 -4.34 1.38
CA ILE A 244 3.77 -3.38 0.82
C ILE A 244 2.55 -3.19 1.73
N GLY A 245 2.08 -4.28 2.36
CA GLY A 245 1.00 -4.27 3.33
C GLY A 245 1.35 -3.43 4.57
N ASN A 246 2.49 -3.72 5.20
CA ASN A 246 2.99 -2.96 6.36
C ASN A 246 3.10 -1.48 6.07
N SER A 247 3.67 -1.16 4.91
CA SER A 247 3.79 0.21 4.47
C SER A 247 2.44 0.92 4.38
N LEU A 248 1.45 0.30 3.74
CA LEU A 248 0.13 0.93 3.64
C LEU A 248 -0.52 1.13 5.02
N VAL A 249 -0.39 0.17 5.93
CA VAL A 249 -0.98 0.26 7.27
C VAL A 249 -0.33 1.39 8.06
N ALA A 250 0.99 1.47 8.07
CA ALA A 250 1.73 2.56 8.68
C ALA A 250 1.38 3.93 8.08
N LEU A 251 1.22 4.01 6.76
CA LEU A 251 0.78 5.21 6.05
C LEU A 251 -0.62 5.68 6.49
N LEU A 252 -1.52 4.74 6.74
CA LEU A 252 -2.88 5.04 7.19
C LEU A 252 -2.90 5.45 8.67
N ASN A 253 -2.02 4.85 9.49
CA ASN A 253 -1.86 5.19 10.90
C ASN A 253 -1.22 6.57 11.10
N SER A 254 -0.17 6.91 10.35
CA SER A 254 0.52 8.20 10.45
C SER A 254 -0.43 9.36 10.14
N LYS A 255 -1.33 9.19 9.16
CA LYS A 255 -2.35 10.19 8.83
C LYS A 255 -3.32 10.45 9.97
N ASN A 256 -3.71 9.41 10.72
CA ASN A 256 -4.60 9.58 11.88
C ASN A 256 -3.86 10.30 13.01
N MET A 257 -2.63 9.86 13.33
CA MET A 257 -1.81 10.47 14.37
C MET A 257 -1.53 11.95 14.11
N LEU A 258 -1.17 12.31 12.87
CA LEU A 258 -0.94 13.69 12.48
C LEU A 258 -2.21 14.56 12.55
N ARG A 259 -3.39 13.97 12.38
CA ARG A 259 -4.66 14.67 12.58
C ARG A 259 -4.91 14.94 14.06
N ASP A 260 -4.66 13.96 14.91
CA ASP A 260 -4.90 14.07 16.36
C ASP A 260 -3.96 15.09 17.02
N MET A 261 -2.66 15.10 16.64
CA MET A 261 -1.70 16.10 17.10
C MET A 261 -2.13 17.53 16.74
N HIS A 262 -2.75 17.69 15.57
CA HIS A 262 -3.16 18.99 15.07
C HIS A 262 -4.47 19.47 15.72
N ASP A 263 -5.43 18.57 15.97
CA ASP A 263 -6.65 18.87 16.72
C ASP A 263 -6.32 19.26 18.18
N ALA A 264 -5.35 18.57 18.80
CA ALA A 264 -4.86 18.93 20.15
C ALA A 264 -4.23 20.33 20.20
N GLN A 265 -3.47 20.73 19.17
CA GLN A 265 -2.87 22.06 19.09
C GLN A 265 -3.93 23.17 18.91
N ILE A 266 -5.01 22.93 18.17
CA ILE A 266 -6.13 23.89 18.03
C ILE A 266 -6.87 24.06 19.37
N VAL A 267 -7.10 22.95 20.10
CA VAL A 267 -7.75 23.01 21.43
C VAL A 267 -6.87 23.75 22.45
N SER A 268 -5.54 23.58 22.42
CA SER A 268 -4.64 24.32 23.31
C SER A 268 -4.56 25.82 23.02
N VAL A 269 -4.80 26.24 21.76
CA VAL A 269 -4.79 27.66 21.36
C VAL A 269 -6.13 28.34 21.66
N HIS A 270 -7.21 27.57 21.91
CA HIS A 270 -8.53 28.09 22.26
C HIS A 270 -8.80 28.15 23.78
N PHE A 271 -7.78 28.46 24.58
CA PHE A 271 -7.99 29.04 25.92
C PHE A 271 -7.86 30.57 25.86
N PRO A 272 -8.88 31.33 25.40
CA PRO A 272 -8.92 32.76 25.62
C PRO A 272 -9.50 33.01 27.02
N GLY A 273 -8.60 33.32 27.94
CA GLY A 273 -8.96 33.78 29.28
C GLY A 273 -7.70 33.96 30.08
N VAL A 274 -7.28 35.22 30.22
CA VAL A 274 -6.06 35.69 30.92
C VAL A 274 -4.82 35.73 30.02
N LEU A 275 -4.77 36.66 29.06
CA LEU A 275 -3.91 37.85 29.13
C LEU A 275 -4.16 38.72 27.88
N ASP A 276 -5.05 39.70 27.99
CA ASP A 276 -4.92 40.92 27.19
C ASP A 276 -3.60 41.59 27.59
N ILE A 277 -2.71 41.86 26.63
CA ILE A 277 -1.84 43.04 26.48
C ILE A 277 -0.92 42.82 25.27
N ALA A 278 -1.13 43.63 24.22
CA ALA A 278 -0.17 44.13 23.22
C ALA A 278 0.58 43.09 22.33
N ASP A 279 0.90 43.32 21.05
CA ASP A 279 0.81 44.47 20.16
C ASP A 279 0.99 43.95 18.71
N GLY A 280 0.74 44.82 17.74
CA GLY A 280 0.52 44.49 16.32
C GLY A 280 1.59 43.69 15.56
N ALA A 281 1.11 42.75 14.74
CA ALA A 281 1.80 42.25 13.56
C ALA A 281 0.78 42.06 12.43
N THR A 282 0.94 42.81 11.35
CA THR A 282 0.13 42.75 10.12
C THR A 282 0.37 41.43 9.37
N PRO A 283 -0.66 40.73 8.84
CA PRO A 283 -0.48 39.54 8.01
C PRO A 283 -0.09 39.88 6.56
N ASP A 284 0.71 39.03 5.94
CA ASP A 284 1.15 39.09 4.54
C ASP A 284 -0.03 39.10 3.53
N PRO A 285 0.00 39.96 2.49
CA PRO A 285 -1.11 40.13 1.54
C PRO A 285 -1.27 39.00 0.49
N ALA A 286 -0.41 37.98 0.50
CA ALA A 286 -0.37 36.97 -0.57
C ALA A 286 -1.49 35.91 -0.51
N CYS A 287 -2.15 35.69 0.64
CA CYS A 287 -3.29 34.75 0.74
C CYS A 287 -4.66 35.44 0.84
N ALA A 288 -4.74 36.78 0.78
CA ALA A 288 -6.01 37.51 0.87
C ALA A 288 -6.79 37.54 -0.47
N VAL A 289 -6.11 37.35 -1.60
CA VAL A 289 -6.67 37.65 -2.94
C VAL A 289 -7.62 36.56 -3.48
N HIS A 290 -7.93 35.51 -2.72
CA HIS A 290 -8.81 34.42 -3.19
C HIS A 290 -10.11 34.23 -2.40
N GLY A 291 -10.44 35.14 -1.47
CA GLY A 291 -11.63 35.03 -0.63
C GLY A 291 -12.69 36.12 -0.82
N GLU A 292 -12.48 37.11 -1.69
CA GLU A 292 -13.22 38.38 -1.65
C GLU A 292 -14.16 38.64 -2.84
N ASP A 293 -14.69 37.59 -3.48
CA ASP A 293 -15.65 37.73 -4.60
C ASP A 293 -17.03 37.11 -4.33
N THR A 294 -17.44 36.94 -3.07
CA THR A 294 -18.79 36.40 -2.77
C THR A 294 -19.42 36.99 -1.50
N LYS A 295 -19.41 38.32 -1.37
CA LYS A 295 -20.26 39.03 -0.41
C LYS A 295 -20.72 40.40 -0.95
N ASP A 296 -21.42 40.40 -2.07
CA ASP A 296 -22.28 41.53 -2.44
C ASP A 296 -23.52 41.01 -3.16
N GLN A 297 -24.46 40.48 -2.38
CA GLN A 297 -25.89 40.41 -2.72
C GLN A 297 -26.68 39.95 -1.50
N ILE A 298 -27.03 40.89 -0.63
CA ILE A 298 -28.16 40.77 0.30
C ILE A 298 -29.06 41.98 0.02
N PRO A 299 -30.28 41.81 -0.51
CA PRO A 299 -31.15 42.94 -0.80
C PRO A 299 -31.75 43.52 0.47
N HIS A 300 -31.74 44.85 0.52
CA HIS A 300 -32.44 45.71 1.47
C HIS A 300 -33.94 45.39 1.48
N PHE A 301 -34.50 45.02 2.63
CA PHE A 301 -35.95 44.97 2.85
C PHE A 301 -36.31 46.12 3.81
N THR A 302 -36.99 47.12 3.27
CA THR A 302 -37.58 48.25 4.01
C THR A 302 -38.93 47.84 4.58
N ASP A 303 -39.10 48.01 5.89
CA ASP A 303 -40.41 48.03 6.56
C ASP A 303 -41.18 49.29 6.14
N GLN A 304 -42.42 49.11 5.68
CA GLN A 304 -43.46 50.13 5.69
C GLN A 304 -44.84 49.45 5.82
N ASP A 305 -45.33 49.47 7.05
CA ASP A 305 -46.70 49.69 7.55
C ASP A 305 -47.94 49.33 6.70
N SER A 306 -48.76 48.50 7.34
CA SER A 306 -50.23 48.59 7.49
C SER A 306 -51.11 48.87 6.26
N GLU A 307 -51.98 47.91 5.91
CA GLU A 307 -53.44 48.06 6.08
C GLU A 307 -54.21 46.80 5.68
N MET A 308 -55.06 46.38 6.60
CA MET A 308 -56.41 45.79 6.48
C MET A 308 -56.77 44.73 5.42
N GLU A 309 -57.49 43.75 5.97
CA GLU A 309 -58.75 43.19 5.47
C GLU A 309 -58.74 41.84 4.74
N GLY A 310 -59.21 40.82 5.48
CA GLY A 310 -60.47 40.19 5.10
C GLY A 310 -60.42 38.88 4.31
N ALA A 311 -61.08 37.87 4.91
CA ALA A 311 -61.69 36.71 4.25
C ALA A 311 -60.73 35.64 3.68
N SER A 312 -61.05 34.36 3.59
CA SER A 312 -62.12 33.48 4.05
C SER A 312 -61.80 32.12 3.39
N VAL A 313 -61.75 31.05 4.19
CA VAL A 313 -62.35 29.71 3.96
C VAL A 313 -62.32 29.07 2.54
N ARG A 314 -62.01 27.75 2.54
CA ARG A 314 -62.12 26.69 1.49
C ARG A 314 -60.88 26.57 0.56
N ALA A 315 -60.42 25.38 0.19
CA ALA A 315 -60.89 24.00 0.36
C ALA A 315 -59.68 23.06 0.40
#